data_AF-A0A4S9C7J0-F1
#
_entry.id   AF-A0A4S9C7J0-F1
#
_cell.length_a   1.000
_cell.length_b   1.000
_cell.length_c   1.000
_cell.angle_alpha   90.00
_cell.angle_beta   90.00
_cell.angle_gamma   90.00
#
_symmetry.space_group_name_H-M   'P 1'
#
loop_
_entity.id
_entity.type
_entity.pdbx_description
1 polymer ?
#
loop_
_entity_poly.entity_id
_entity_poly.type
_entity_poly.pdbx_seq_one_letter_code
_entity_poly.pdbx_strand_id
1 'polypeptide(L)'
;MPSAIELGAPDRKNGDLTATGDSNELLSLLKDQINNFPPGKQYSIAIKEVPVTVERLPYYPKDGDRLQDPGTARVNIAASNESPNGTIQDNWAEEHKHQTVRLDLGVKYSYSRLLMLSQVVQQHVVYWDKDQDGIIWPLDTYRGCRAWGWNPILCLIATFLINVNLSYPTSPSWIPDPSFRIHISNLHKDKHGSDSMAFDNEGRFKPQNFEDLFSKYDRGNKGGLDAYDLIRMHKGQRMAMDFFGWSAAFFEWLATYLLLWPEDGILRKDDVRRIYDGSIFQFKADEYAEKKKHHGRANKTIESRKKQA
;
A
#
# COMPACT_ATOMS: atom_id res chain seq x y z
N MET A 1 -6.39 14.26 23.87
CA MET A 1 -5.94 13.97 22.49
C MET A 1 -5.00 15.09 22.06
N PRO A 2 -3.80 14.80 21.57
CA PRO A 2 -2.85 15.84 21.13
C PRO A 2 -3.41 16.62 19.93
N SER A 3 -3.03 17.89 19.81
CA SER A 3 -3.48 18.78 18.73
C SER A 3 -2.90 18.35 17.37
N ALA A 4 -3.54 18.74 16.26
CA ALA A 4 -3.04 18.48 14.91
C ALA A 4 -1.62 19.05 14.68
N ILE A 5 -1.27 20.13 15.37
CA ILE A 5 0.07 20.74 15.35
C ILE A 5 1.08 19.89 16.12
N GLU A 6 0.69 19.31 17.26
CA GLU A 6 1.54 18.37 18.03
C GLU A 6 1.73 17.04 17.30
N LEU A 7 0.71 16.59 16.56
CA LEU A 7 0.82 15.51 15.59
C LEU A 7 1.62 15.90 14.36
N GLY A 8 1.86 17.20 14.14
CA GLY A 8 2.63 17.88 13.11
C GLY A 8 4.12 18.11 13.44
N ALA A 9 4.53 18.00 14.71
CA ALA A 9 5.93 18.01 15.13
C ALA A 9 6.69 16.68 14.86
N PRO A 10 7.92 16.69 14.33
CA PRO A 10 8.78 15.49 14.25
C PRO A 10 9.05 14.97 15.67
N ASP A 11 9.09 13.65 15.84
CA ASP A 11 9.62 12.97 17.03
C ASP A 11 9.23 13.66 18.34
N ARG A 12 7.94 13.50 18.70
CA ARG A 12 7.12 14.14 19.77
C ARG A 12 7.83 14.67 21.03
N LYS A 13 9.04 14.21 21.34
CA LYS A 13 9.70 14.31 22.64
C LYS A 13 11.22 14.51 22.58
N ASN A 14 11.83 14.79 21.42
CA ASN A 14 13.32 14.85 21.27
C ASN A 14 14.04 13.60 21.84
N GLY A 15 13.39 12.43 21.80
CA GLY A 15 13.91 11.20 22.42
C GLY A 15 13.53 10.98 23.88
N ASP A 16 12.69 11.80 24.53
CA ASP A 16 12.21 11.46 25.87
C ASP A 16 11.19 10.30 25.80
N LEU A 17 11.64 9.10 26.18
CA LEU A 17 10.85 7.86 26.27
C LEU A 17 9.79 7.89 27.38
N THR A 18 9.83 8.89 28.26
CA THR A 18 9.07 8.96 29.52
C THR A 18 8.11 10.14 29.60
N ALA A 19 8.27 11.17 28.77
CA ALA A 19 7.24 12.21 28.61
C ALA A 19 5.91 11.54 28.23
N THR A 20 4.81 12.02 28.76
CA THR A 20 3.54 11.27 28.89
C THR A 20 2.90 10.79 27.58
N GLY A 21 2.19 9.65 27.65
CA GLY A 21 1.37 9.05 26.58
C GLY A 21 2.11 7.92 25.83
N ASP A 22 1.77 6.67 26.15
CA ASP A 22 2.36 5.42 25.63
C ASP A 22 3.88 5.30 25.81
N SER A 23 4.42 5.61 27.00
CA SER A 23 5.78 5.17 27.34
C SER A 23 5.84 3.65 27.20
N ASN A 24 6.47 3.22 26.10
CA ASN A 24 6.51 1.87 25.54
C ASN A 24 6.28 0.80 26.60
N GLU A 25 5.14 0.11 26.56
CA GLU A 25 4.88 -1.05 27.42
C GLU A 25 6.07 -2.01 27.42
N LEU A 26 6.74 -2.16 26.27
CA LEU A 26 7.96 -2.93 26.15
C LEU A 26 9.12 -2.39 27.02
N LEU A 27 9.33 -1.08 27.09
CA LEU A 27 10.36 -0.46 27.94
C LEU A 27 9.99 -0.57 29.43
N SER A 28 8.71 -0.42 29.79
CA SER A 28 8.28 -0.58 31.18
C SER A 28 8.41 -2.03 31.66
N LEU A 29 8.15 -3.00 30.77
CA LEU A 29 8.30 -4.43 31.01
C LEU A 29 9.78 -4.86 31.08
N LEU A 30 10.59 -4.47 30.09
CA LEU A 30 11.96 -4.96 29.94
C LEU A 30 13.00 -4.14 30.70
N LYS A 31 12.74 -2.86 30.99
CA LYS A 31 13.67 -1.94 31.66
C LYS A 31 15.06 -1.98 31.02
N ASP A 32 16.07 -2.49 31.73
CA ASP A 32 17.46 -2.58 31.25
C ASP A 32 17.69 -3.77 30.31
N GLN A 33 16.77 -4.74 30.25
CA GLN A 33 16.82 -5.86 29.31
C GLN A 33 16.49 -5.45 27.87
N ILE A 34 15.99 -4.24 27.64
CA ILE A 34 15.67 -3.74 26.29
C ILE A 34 16.90 -3.74 25.37
N ASN A 35 18.10 -3.53 25.94
CA ASN A 35 19.36 -3.52 25.19
C ASN A 35 19.73 -4.92 24.64
N ASN A 36 19.08 -5.98 25.11
CA ASN A 36 19.25 -7.36 24.64
C ASN A 36 18.00 -7.89 23.90
N PHE A 37 17.10 -7.00 23.49
CA PHE A 37 15.88 -7.38 22.78
C PHE A 37 16.15 -7.54 21.27
N PRO A 38 15.70 -8.63 20.62
CA PRO A 38 14.77 -9.66 21.12
C PRO A 38 15.44 -10.80 21.91
N PRO A 39 14.74 -11.40 22.89
CA PRO A 39 15.28 -12.51 23.66
C PRO A 39 15.62 -13.70 22.75
N GLY A 40 16.76 -14.34 23.00
CA GLY A 40 17.21 -15.52 22.26
C GLY A 40 17.79 -15.25 20.88
N LYS A 41 17.88 -13.98 20.44
CA LYS A 41 18.59 -13.60 19.21
C LYS A 41 20.01 -13.13 19.54
N GLN A 42 20.92 -13.29 18.58
CA GLN A 42 22.33 -12.86 18.71
C GLN A 42 22.54 -11.36 18.43
N TYR A 43 21.47 -10.62 18.19
CA TYR A 43 21.49 -9.21 17.84
C TYR A 43 20.43 -8.45 18.63
N SER A 44 20.65 -7.15 18.82
CA SER A 44 19.70 -6.23 19.45
C SER A 44 19.08 -5.31 18.40
N ILE A 45 17.77 -5.07 18.51
CA ILE A 45 17.03 -4.16 17.62
C ILE A 45 16.59 -2.87 18.32
N ALA A 46 16.86 -2.76 19.62
CA ALA A 46 16.53 -1.60 20.44
C ALA A 46 17.64 -1.32 21.45
N ILE A 47 17.85 -0.04 21.71
CA ILE A 47 18.82 0.47 22.69
C ILE A 47 18.13 1.57 23.49
N LYS A 48 18.13 1.44 24.82
CA LYS A 48 17.49 2.38 25.76
C LYS A 48 18.01 3.81 25.58
N GLU A 49 19.32 3.94 25.36
CA GLU A 49 20.01 5.21 25.12
C GLU A 49 19.72 5.81 23.74
N VAL A 50 19.10 5.05 22.84
CA VAL A 50 18.68 5.51 21.50
C VAL A 50 17.15 5.37 21.37
N PRO A 51 16.38 6.29 21.98
CA PRO A 51 14.92 6.25 22.11
C PRO A 51 14.12 5.83 20.87
N VAL A 52 14.49 6.36 19.70
CA VAL A 52 13.78 6.08 18.44
C VAL A 52 13.80 4.58 18.08
N THR A 53 14.83 3.84 18.47
CA THR A 53 14.93 2.39 18.23
C THR A 53 13.95 1.59 19.07
N VAL A 54 13.55 2.12 20.23
CA VAL A 54 12.52 1.54 21.10
C VAL A 54 11.12 1.95 20.64
N GLU A 55 10.94 3.19 20.18
CA GLU A 55 9.66 3.73 19.73
C GLU A 55 9.20 3.21 18.36
N ARG A 56 10.15 2.73 17.54
CA ARG A 56 9.93 2.21 16.18
C ARG A 56 10.61 0.86 16.01
N LEU A 57 10.20 -0.10 16.84
CA LEU A 57 10.70 -1.46 16.76
C LEU A 57 10.39 -2.09 15.39
N PRO A 58 11.41 -2.58 14.66
CA PRO A 58 11.18 -3.33 13.44
C PRO A 58 10.52 -4.66 13.78
N TYR A 59 9.83 -5.22 12.79
CA TYR A 59 9.35 -6.58 12.89
C TYR A 59 10.56 -7.53 12.97
N TYR A 60 10.44 -8.58 13.76
CA TYR A 60 11.41 -9.67 13.78
C TYR A 60 10.65 -10.99 13.86
N PRO A 61 11.13 -12.05 13.17
CA PRO A 61 10.50 -13.36 13.24
C PRO A 61 10.53 -13.94 14.65
N LYS A 62 9.36 -14.26 15.17
CA LYS A 62 9.13 -14.99 16.42
C LYS A 62 8.93 -16.48 16.13
N ASP A 63 9.17 -17.31 17.14
CA ASP A 63 8.86 -18.73 17.03
C ASP A 63 7.35 -18.93 16.81
N GLY A 64 6.99 -19.65 15.76
CA GLY A 64 5.59 -19.85 15.35
C GLY A 64 5.05 -18.85 14.34
N ASP A 65 5.80 -17.81 13.97
CA ASP A 65 5.44 -16.96 12.84
C ASP A 65 5.38 -17.77 11.54
N ARG A 66 4.38 -17.46 10.71
CA ARG A 66 4.12 -18.19 9.46
C ARG A 66 4.93 -17.62 8.30
N LEU A 67 5.32 -16.35 8.39
CA LEU A 67 6.08 -15.67 7.35
C LEU A 67 7.53 -16.16 7.32
N GLN A 68 7.86 -16.92 6.28
CA GLN A 68 9.22 -17.39 6.02
C GLN A 68 10.05 -16.26 5.38
N ASP A 69 11.34 -16.20 5.70
CA ASP A 69 12.36 -15.27 5.16
C ASP A 69 11.83 -13.86 4.84
N PRO A 70 11.32 -13.10 5.82
CA PRO A 70 10.65 -11.82 5.55
C PRO A 70 11.56 -10.81 4.84
N GLY A 71 12.89 -10.88 5.06
CA GLY A 71 13.86 -10.02 4.39
C GLY A 71 14.04 -10.30 2.89
N THR A 72 13.53 -11.42 2.39
CA THR A 72 13.63 -11.81 0.98
C THR A 72 12.47 -11.24 0.18
N ALA A 73 12.77 -10.44 -0.83
CA ALA A 73 11.76 -9.89 -1.72
C ALA A 73 11.07 -11.00 -2.53
N ARG A 74 9.74 -10.90 -2.66
CA ARG A 74 8.84 -11.85 -3.31
C ARG A 74 8.40 -11.29 -4.65
N VAL A 75 8.60 -12.07 -5.71
CA VAL A 75 8.31 -11.62 -7.07
C VAL A 75 6.81 -11.52 -7.34
N ASN A 76 6.02 -12.46 -6.84
CA ASN A 76 4.64 -12.68 -7.29
C ASN A 76 3.61 -12.73 -6.15
N ILE A 77 4.02 -12.50 -4.90
CA ILE A 77 3.15 -12.62 -3.73
C ILE A 77 3.41 -11.45 -2.78
N ALA A 78 2.36 -10.70 -2.46
CA ALA A 78 2.36 -9.75 -1.34
C ALA A 78 2.11 -10.49 -0.01
N ALA A 79 3.16 -11.09 0.55
CA ALA A 79 3.07 -11.94 1.75
C ALA A 79 3.13 -11.13 3.07
N SER A 80 2.30 -11.48 4.04
CA SER A 80 2.42 -10.98 5.43
C SER A 80 2.41 -12.15 6.42
N ASN A 81 2.62 -11.89 7.71
CA ASN A 81 2.49 -12.93 8.73
C ASN A 81 1.05 -13.45 8.86
N GLU A 82 0.05 -12.60 8.62
CA GLU A 82 -1.37 -12.96 8.58
C GLU A 82 -1.73 -13.76 7.31
N SER A 83 -1.08 -13.41 6.19
CA SER A 83 -1.37 -13.92 4.85
C SER A 83 -0.06 -14.30 4.14
N PRO A 84 0.63 -15.38 4.55
CA PRO A 84 1.97 -15.73 4.04
C PRO A 84 1.95 -16.13 2.56
N ASN A 85 0.79 -16.55 2.05
CA ASN A 85 0.57 -16.92 0.66
C ASN A 85 -0.12 -15.81 -0.17
N GLY A 86 -0.19 -14.58 0.37
CA GLY A 86 -0.87 -13.45 -0.27
C GLY A 86 -2.40 -13.58 -0.27
N THR A 87 -3.04 -12.96 -1.25
CA THR A 87 -4.51 -12.94 -1.38
C THR A 87 -5.02 -14.24 -2.01
N ILE A 88 -5.66 -15.08 -1.20
CA ILE A 88 -6.23 -16.37 -1.64
C ILE A 88 -7.69 -16.26 -2.10
N GLN A 89 -8.37 -15.17 -1.73
CA GLN A 89 -9.74 -14.88 -2.13
C GLN A 89 -9.82 -14.82 -3.65
N ASP A 90 -10.86 -15.46 -4.19
CA ASP A 90 -11.09 -15.59 -5.64
C ASP A 90 -9.87 -16.09 -6.42
N ASN A 91 -9.01 -16.87 -5.76
CA ASN A 91 -7.78 -17.43 -6.34
C ASN A 91 -6.79 -16.34 -6.84
N TRP A 92 -6.85 -15.11 -6.32
CA TRP A 92 -6.10 -13.96 -6.83
C TRP A 92 -4.61 -14.22 -6.99
N ALA A 93 -3.92 -14.61 -5.91
CA ALA A 93 -2.47 -14.83 -5.93
C ALA A 93 -2.06 -15.89 -6.98
N GLU A 94 -2.84 -16.94 -7.16
CA GLU A 94 -2.57 -18.01 -8.11
C GLU A 94 -2.84 -17.58 -9.55
N GLU A 95 -3.90 -16.81 -9.81
CA GLU A 95 -4.24 -16.30 -11.15
C GLU A 95 -3.31 -15.16 -11.59
N HIS A 96 -2.79 -14.38 -10.63
CA HIS A 96 -1.96 -13.21 -10.90
C HIS A 96 -0.46 -13.51 -10.80
N LYS A 97 -0.06 -14.72 -10.39
CA LYS A 97 1.37 -15.11 -10.29
C LYS A 97 2.13 -15.11 -11.61
N HIS A 98 1.40 -15.18 -12.72
CA HIS A 98 1.94 -15.19 -14.09
C HIS A 98 1.53 -13.98 -14.89
N GLN A 99 0.82 -13.03 -14.28
CA GLN A 99 0.36 -11.88 -15.04
C GLN A 99 1.56 -11.01 -15.40
N THR A 100 1.75 -10.93 -16.71
CA THR A 100 2.84 -10.24 -17.38
C THR A 100 2.19 -9.38 -18.43
N VAL A 101 2.62 -8.12 -18.52
CA VAL A 101 2.24 -7.22 -19.59
C VAL A 101 2.57 -7.87 -20.94
N ARG A 102 1.56 -8.02 -21.82
CA ARG A 102 1.77 -8.50 -23.19
C ARG A 102 2.33 -7.37 -24.05
N LEU A 103 3.66 -7.27 -24.09
CA LEU A 103 4.33 -6.45 -25.10
C LEU A 103 4.31 -7.21 -26.44
N ASP A 104 3.28 -6.99 -27.26
CA ASP A 104 3.32 -7.34 -28.68
C ASP A 104 4.22 -6.31 -29.40
N LEU A 105 5.53 -6.40 -29.17
CA LEU A 105 6.51 -5.68 -29.96
C LEU A 105 6.42 -6.26 -31.36
N GLY A 106 5.73 -5.57 -32.27
CA GLY A 106 5.52 -5.93 -33.69
C GLY A 106 6.80 -5.99 -34.52
N VAL A 107 7.86 -6.58 -33.98
CA VAL A 107 9.17 -6.77 -34.58
C VAL A 107 9.25 -8.22 -35.05
N LYS A 108 9.37 -8.38 -36.37
CA LYS A 108 9.53 -9.62 -37.14
C LYS A 108 10.81 -10.43 -36.84
N TYR A 109 11.27 -10.51 -35.60
CA TYR A 109 12.34 -11.42 -35.23
C TYR A 109 11.78 -12.59 -34.44
N SER A 110 11.84 -13.75 -35.10
CA SER A 110 11.51 -15.09 -34.62
C SER A 110 12.41 -15.50 -33.46
N TYR A 111 12.22 -14.86 -32.31
CA TYR A 111 12.46 -15.37 -30.97
C TYR A 111 11.57 -14.51 -30.07
N SER A 112 10.31 -14.90 -29.91
CA SER A 112 9.39 -14.33 -28.92
C SER A 112 9.98 -14.56 -27.54
N ARG A 113 10.83 -13.63 -27.09
CA ARG A 113 11.24 -13.55 -25.70
C ARG A 113 10.00 -13.07 -24.95
N LEU A 114 9.15 -14.01 -24.56
CA LEU A 114 8.21 -13.87 -23.46
C LEU A 114 9.04 -13.42 -22.24
N LEU A 115 9.23 -12.11 -22.10
CA LEU A 115 9.76 -11.54 -20.87
C LEU A 115 8.62 -11.56 -19.87
N MET A 116 8.39 -12.76 -19.32
CA MET A 116 7.53 -12.98 -18.18
C MET A 116 8.19 -12.33 -16.95
N LEU A 117 7.87 -11.07 -16.67
CA LEU A 117 8.32 -10.39 -15.46
C LEU A 117 7.09 -10.02 -14.61
N SER A 118 6.46 -11.01 -13.98
CA SER A 118 5.31 -10.83 -13.10
C SER A 118 5.77 -10.38 -11.71
N GLN A 119 6.06 -9.08 -11.58
CA GLN A 119 6.40 -8.45 -10.30
C GLN A 119 5.11 -8.05 -9.56
N VAL A 120 5.12 -8.06 -8.22
CA VAL A 120 3.95 -7.63 -7.43
C VAL A 120 3.53 -6.19 -7.77
N VAL A 121 4.48 -5.30 -8.07
CA VAL A 121 4.13 -3.95 -8.54
C VAL A 121 3.35 -3.93 -9.86
N GLN A 122 3.52 -4.94 -10.73
CA GLN A 122 2.70 -5.05 -11.94
C GLN A 122 1.31 -5.61 -11.60
N GLN A 123 1.22 -6.57 -10.67
CA GLN A 123 -0.06 -7.06 -10.15
C GLN A 123 -0.90 -5.92 -9.55
N HIS A 124 -0.24 -4.99 -8.83
CA HIS A 124 -0.86 -3.78 -8.28
C HIS A 124 -1.75 -3.04 -9.29
N VAL A 125 -1.31 -2.99 -10.56
CA VAL A 125 -1.95 -2.14 -11.57
C VAL A 125 -2.83 -2.87 -12.57
N VAL A 126 -2.94 -4.19 -12.48
CA VAL A 126 -3.76 -5.02 -13.40
C VAL A 126 -5.21 -4.52 -13.48
N TYR A 127 -5.76 -4.08 -12.35
CA TYR A 127 -7.12 -3.55 -12.29
C TYR A 127 -7.36 -2.38 -13.25
N TRP A 128 -6.34 -1.57 -13.51
CA TRP A 128 -6.44 -0.38 -14.34
C TRP A 128 -6.33 -0.71 -15.84
N ASP A 129 -5.46 -1.65 -16.22
CA ASP A 129 -5.22 -2.08 -17.60
C ASP A 129 -6.21 -3.18 -18.02
N LYS A 130 -7.45 -2.76 -18.34
CA LYS A 130 -8.56 -3.69 -18.62
C LYS A 130 -8.47 -4.40 -19.96
N ASP A 131 -7.89 -3.75 -20.96
CA ASP A 131 -7.66 -4.31 -22.29
C ASP A 131 -6.31 -5.04 -22.41
N GLN A 132 -5.49 -5.01 -21.35
CA GLN A 132 -4.27 -5.80 -21.18
C GLN A 132 -3.22 -5.49 -22.25
N ASP A 133 -3.14 -4.23 -22.67
CA ASP A 133 -2.18 -3.77 -23.67
C ASP A 133 -0.87 -3.29 -23.03
N GLY A 134 -0.80 -3.22 -21.70
CA GLY A 134 0.36 -2.76 -20.95
C GLY A 134 0.44 -1.26 -20.73
N ILE A 135 -0.61 -0.53 -21.07
CA ILE A 135 -0.66 0.92 -21.08
C ILE A 135 -1.87 1.40 -20.28
N ILE A 136 -1.62 2.18 -19.23
CA ILE A 136 -2.71 2.80 -18.47
C ILE A 136 -2.90 4.22 -19.01
N TRP A 137 -4.02 4.45 -19.66
CA TRP A 137 -4.42 5.79 -20.10
C TRP A 137 -5.05 6.57 -18.94
N PRO A 138 -5.05 7.91 -18.99
CA PRO A 138 -5.79 8.72 -18.02
C PRO A 138 -7.27 8.31 -17.90
N LEU A 139 -7.88 7.86 -19.01
CA LEU A 139 -9.26 7.41 -19.02
C LEU A 139 -9.46 6.09 -18.25
N ASP A 140 -8.46 5.22 -18.23
CA ASP A 140 -8.50 3.96 -17.48
C ASP A 140 -8.44 4.23 -15.98
N THR A 141 -7.52 5.11 -15.55
CA THR A 141 -7.46 5.62 -14.18
C THR A 141 -8.80 6.27 -13.77
N TYR A 142 -9.36 7.12 -14.62
CA TYR A 142 -10.65 7.74 -14.33
C TYR A 142 -11.76 6.69 -14.15
N ARG A 143 -11.88 5.74 -15.09
CA ARG A 143 -12.89 4.68 -15.06
C ARG A 143 -12.71 3.74 -13.88
N GLY A 144 -11.48 3.39 -13.53
CA GLY A 144 -11.15 2.56 -12.37
C GLY A 144 -11.62 3.19 -11.07
N CYS A 145 -11.33 4.47 -10.84
CA CYS A 145 -11.81 5.20 -9.65
C CYS A 145 -13.34 5.29 -9.62
N ARG A 146 -13.98 5.53 -10.77
CA ARG A 146 -15.44 5.60 -10.87
C ARG A 146 -16.11 4.27 -10.56
N ALA A 147 -15.46 3.15 -10.86
CA ALA A 147 -16.03 1.81 -10.71
C ALA A 147 -16.19 1.37 -9.25
N TRP A 148 -15.32 1.79 -8.32
CA TRP A 148 -15.52 1.57 -6.88
C TRP A 148 -16.26 2.71 -6.16
N GLY A 149 -16.71 3.72 -6.91
CA GLY A 149 -17.70 4.68 -6.42
C GLY A 149 -17.18 6.06 -6.01
N TRP A 150 -15.92 6.40 -6.27
CA TRP A 150 -15.46 7.77 -6.09
C TRP A 150 -16.23 8.74 -7.01
N ASN A 151 -16.51 9.95 -6.50
CA ASN A 151 -17.23 10.95 -7.27
C ASN A 151 -16.38 11.49 -8.45
N PRO A 152 -16.99 12.08 -9.50
CA PRO A 152 -16.26 12.55 -10.68
C PRO A 152 -15.11 13.52 -10.39
N ILE A 153 -15.26 14.43 -9.42
CA ILE A 153 -14.24 15.43 -9.09
C ILE A 153 -13.01 14.72 -8.49
N LEU A 154 -13.24 13.83 -7.52
CA LEU A 154 -12.16 13.06 -6.90
C LEU A 154 -11.45 12.17 -7.94
N CYS A 155 -12.19 11.59 -8.89
CA CYS A 155 -11.61 10.80 -9.97
C CYS A 155 -10.73 11.64 -10.90
N LEU A 156 -11.14 12.88 -11.24
CA LEU A 156 -10.31 13.79 -12.03
C LEU A 156 -9.03 14.18 -11.29
N ILE A 157 -9.12 14.47 -9.99
CA ILE A 157 -7.95 14.77 -9.16
C ILE A 157 -7.00 13.58 -9.11
N ALA A 158 -7.51 12.37 -8.85
CA ALA A 158 -6.70 11.16 -8.82
C ALA A 158 -6.04 10.87 -10.18
N THR A 159 -6.77 11.02 -11.28
CA THR A 159 -6.25 10.85 -12.65
C THR A 159 -5.10 11.83 -12.92
N PHE A 160 -5.28 13.10 -12.53
CA PHE A 160 -4.22 14.10 -12.67
C PHE A 160 -2.98 13.73 -11.84
N LEU A 161 -3.17 13.40 -10.56
CA LEU A 161 -2.05 13.07 -9.66
C LEU A 161 -1.29 11.82 -10.13
N ILE A 162 -1.99 10.79 -10.60
CA ILE A 162 -1.39 9.52 -11.02
C ILE A 162 -0.74 9.68 -12.41
N ASN A 163 -1.53 9.97 -13.45
CA ASN A 163 -1.02 9.92 -14.82
C ASN A 163 0.01 11.01 -15.13
N VAL A 164 -0.16 12.23 -14.61
CA VAL A 164 0.79 13.32 -14.92
C VAL A 164 2.15 13.08 -14.27
N ASN A 165 2.18 12.54 -13.04
CA ASN A 165 3.43 12.35 -12.30
C ASN A 165 4.13 11.02 -12.62
N LEU A 166 3.38 9.98 -12.99
CA LEU A 166 3.91 8.63 -13.24
C LEU A 166 4.17 8.32 -14.73
N SER A 167 3.67 9.16 -15.65
CA SER A 167 3.86 8.91 -17.09
C SER A 167 5.32 9.05 -17.53
N TYR A 168 6.01 10.11 -17.09
CA TYR A 168 7.38 10.36 -17.55
C TYR A 168 8.40 9.31 -17.07
N PRO A 169 8.45 8.91 -15.79
CA PRO A 169 9.43 7.92 -15.33
C PRO A 169 9.21 6.54 -15.95
N THR A 170 7.97 6.22 -16.36
CA THR A 170 7.65 4.96 -17.06
C THR A 170 7.83 5.05 -18.58
N SER A 171 7.95 6.24 -19.15
CA SER A 171 8.12 6.44 -20.59
C SER A 171 9.34 5.66 -21.12
N PRO A 172 9.21 4.92 -22.24
CA PRO A 172 10.35 4.33 -22.93
C PRO A 172 11.18 5.37 -23.69
N SER A 173 10.71 6.63 -23.74
CA SER A 173 11.33 7.75 -24.46
C SER A 173 11.85 8.81 -23.50
N TRP A 174 12.89 9.53 -23.93
CA TRP A 174 13.38 10.73 -23.25
C TRP A 174 12.42 11.93 -23.39
N ILE A 175 11.50 11.88 -24.34
CA ILE A 175 10.48 12.91 -24.53
C ILE A 175 9.25 12.54 -23.69
N PRO A 176 8.69 13.48 -22.88
CA PRO A 176 7.46 13.25 -22.16
C PRO A 176 6.31 12.83 -23.08
N ASP A 177 5.50 11.89 -22.62
CA ASP A 177 4.33 11.45 -23.37
C ASP A 177 3.21 12.51 -23.25
N PRO A 178 2.83 13.18 -24.36
CA PRO A 178 1.78 14.19 -24.32
C PRO A 178 0.39 13.63 -23.96
N SER A 179 0.21 12.30 -24.03
CA SER A 179 -1.01 11.61 -23.64
C SER A 179 -1.00 11.14 -22.18
N PHE A 180 0.07 11.39 -21.43
CA PHE A 180 0.24 11.02 -20.02
C PHE A 180 -0.04 9.52 -19.75
N ARG A 181 0.42 8.66 -20.66
CA ARG A 181 0.30 7.21 -20.54
C ARG A 181 1.33 6.66 -19.55
N ILE A 182 0.93 5.67 -18.77
CA ILE A 182 1.83 4.95 -17.87
C ILE A 182 2.15 3.60 -18.52
N HIS A 183 3.44 3.30 -18.66
CA HIS A 183 3.90 2.04 -19.25
C HIS A 183 4.21 1.02 -18.16
N ILE A 184 3.38 -0.02 -18.05
CA ILE A 184 3.46 -0.98 -16.95
C ILE A 184 4.81 -1.72 -16.93
N SER A 185 5.43 -1.94 -18.10
CA SER A 185 6.75 -2.57 -18.22
C SER A 185 7.86 -1.84 -17.45
N ASN A 186 7.71 -0.53 -17.24
CA ASN A 186 8.68 0.33 -16.56
C ASN A 186 8.19 0.79 -15.18
N LEU A 187 7.06 0.29 -14.68
CA LEU A 187 6.42 0.77 -13.46
C LEU A 187 7.30 0.67 -12.21
N HIS A 188 8.22 -0.30 -12.16
CA HIS A 188 9.22 -0.42 -11.09
C HIS A 188 10.09 0.84 -10.92
N LYS A 189 10.13 1.75 -11.93
CA LYS A 189 10.84 3.03 -11.88
C LYS A 189 10.07 4.14 -11.17
N ASP A 190 8.76 4.02 -10.96
CA ASP A 190 7.91 5.03 -10.29
C ASP A 190 8.04 5.03 -8.76
N LYS A 191 9.11 4.42 -8.25
CA LYS A 191 9.42 4.39 -6.83
C LYS A 191 10.02 5.73 -6.37
N HIS A 192 9.67 6.15 -5.15
CA HIS A 192 10.28 7.30 -4.47
C HIS A 192 10.88 6.89 -3.11
N GLY A 193 11.72 7.76 -2.55
CA GLY A 193 12.55 7.44 -1.37
C GLY A 193 11.78 7.43 -0.04
N SER A 194 10.62 8.07 0.02
CA SER A 194 9.84 8.26 1.25
C SER A 194 8.58 7.40 1.30
N ASP A 195 8.50 6.40 0.43
CA ASP A 195 7.43 5.41 0.41
C ASP A 195 7.55 4.40 1.58
N SER A 196 6.69 3.38 1.57
CA SER A 196 6.71 2.28 2.55
C SER A 196 7.94 1.36 2.43
N MET A 197 8.71 1.45 1.35
CA MET A 197 9.80 0.55 0.96
C MET A 197 9.39 -0.93 0.81
N ALA A 198 8.09 -1.21 0.73
CA ALA A 198 7.56 -2.56 0.53
C ALA A 198 7.62 -3.03 -0.93
N PHE A 199 8.00 -2.17 -1.88
CA PHE A 199 8.55 -2.59 -3.16
C PHE A 199 10.05 -2.32 -3.22
N ASP A 200 10.82 -3.26 -3.75
CA ASP A 200 12.21 -3.03 -4.10
C ASP A 200 12.38 -2.38 -5.49
N ASN A 201 13.62 -2.11 -5.89
CA ASN A 201 13.92 -1.43 -7.16
C ASN A 201 13.51 -2.24 -8.39
N GLU A 202 13.35 -3.56 -8.24
CA GLU A 202 12.84 -4.44 -9.27
C GLU A 202 11.34 -4.72 -9.05
N GLY A 203 10.60 -3.90 -8.31
CA GLY A 203 9.15 -4.04 -8.16
C GLY A 203 8.67 -5.27 -7.40
N ARG A 204 9.59 -6.02 -6.78
CA ARG A 204 9.26 -7.19 -5.94
C ARG A 204 8.80 -6.70 -4.58
N PHE A 205 7.86 -7.43 -3.99
CA PHE A 205 7.33 -7.09 -2.68
C PHE A 205 8.30 -7.49 -1.57
N LYS A 206 8.55 -6.62 -0.58
CA LYS A 206 9.42 -6.88 0.58
C LYS A 206 8.57 -7.07 1.85
N PRO A 207 8.31 -8.33 2.27
CA PRO A 207 7.48 -8.60 3.45
C PRO A 207 8.01 -7.94 4.72
N GLN A 208 9.33 -7.94 4.94
CA GLN A 208 9.93 -7.29 6.11
C GLN A 208 9.58 -5.81 6.20
N ASN A 209 9.63 -5.07 5.09
CA ASN A 209 9.33 -3.64 5.07
C ASN A 209 7.84 -3.38 5.33
N PHE A 210 6.98 -4.24 4.80
CA PHE A 210 5.54 -4.18 5.08
C PHE A 210 5.24 -4.47 6.55
N GLU A 211 5.79 -5.55 7.11
CA GLU A 211 5.66 -5.91 8.52
C GLU A 211 6.22 -4.82 9.46
N ASP A 212 7.38 -4.28 9.12
CA ASP A 212 8.01 -3.16 9.82
C ASP A 212 7.08 -1.96 9.92
N LEU A 213 6.32 -1.65 8.86
CA LEU A 213 5.42 -0.50 8.85
C LEU A 213 4.37 -0.64 9.97
N PHE A 214 3.74 -1.78 10.09
CA PHE A 214 2.73 -2.02 11.13
C PHE A 214 3.38 -2.19 12.50
N SER A 215 4.50 -2.89 12.61
CA SER A 215 5.24 -3.02 13.87
C SER A 215 5.65 -1.65 14.46
N LYS A 216 6.00 -0.69 13.61
CA LYS A 216 6.45 0.65 14.03
C LYS A 216 5.30 1.61 14.33
N TYR A 217 4.17 1.46 13.64
CA TYR A 217 3.13 2.50 13.62
C TYR A 217 1.75 2.07 14.10
N ASP A 218 1.41 0.78 14.18
CA ASP A 218 0.15 0.31 14.79
C ASP A 218 0.20 0.41 16.32
N ARG A 219 -0.07 1.63 16.82
CA ARG A 219 -0.03 1.89 18.26
C ARG A 219 -1.26 1.30 18.94
N GLY A 220 -1.03 0.61 20.06
CA GLY A 220 -2.08 -0.08 20.80
C GLY A 220 -2.47 -1.43 20.18
N ASN A 221 -1.69 -1.93 19.21
CA ASN A 221 -1.86 -3.26 18.62
C ASN A 221 -3.31 -3.52 18.13
N LYS A 222 -3.84 -2.56 17.36
CA LYS A 222 -5.23 -2.56 16.90
C LYS A 222 -5.42 -3.43 15.65
N GLY A 223 -4.35 -3.95 15.08
CA GLY A 223 -4.34 -4.70 13.82
C GLY A 223 -4.39 -3.81 12.57
N GLY A 224 -4.01 -2.54 12.69
CA GLY A 224 -4.11 -1.57 11.59
C GLY A 224 -3.69 -0.15 11.96
N LEU A 225 -3.78 0.77 10.99
CA LEU A 225 -3.35 2.17 11.15
C LEU A 225 -4.55 3.11 11.20
N ASP A 226 -4.66 3.89 12.26
CA ASP A 226 -5.59 5.01 12.32
C ASP A 226 -5.00 6.29 11.67
N ALA A 227 -5.79 7.35 11.55
CA ALA A 227 -5.35 8.61 10.94
C ALA A 227 -4.12 9.24 11.64
N TYR A 228 -3.97 9.06 12.96
CA TYR A 228 -2.82 9.58 13.69
C TYR A 228 -1.57 8.75 13.45
N ASP A 229 -1.73 7.44 13.35
CA ASP A 229 -0.66 6.52 13.00
C ASP A 229 -0.17 6.77 11.56
N LEU A 230 -1.07 7.08 10.61
CA LEU A 230 -0.70 7.50 9.25
C LEU A 230 0.12 8.79 9.22
N ILE A 231 -0.27 9.81 9.99
CA ILE A 231 0.49 11.07 10.08
C ILE A 231 1.89 10.82 10.67
N ARG A 232 1.98 10.00 11.73
CA ARG A 232 3.26 9.62 12.35
C ARG A 232 4.14 8.82 11.39
N MET A 233 3.55 7.86 10.69
CA MET A 233 4.21 7.04 9.68
C MET A 233 4.74 7.89 8.53
N HIS A 234 3.90 8.74 7.95
CA HIS A 234 4.28 9.59 6.83
C HIS A 234 5.54 10.40 7.15
N LYS A 235 5.62 10.99 8.35
CA LYS A 235 6.81 11.73 8.77
C LYS A 235 8.03 10.86 9.00
N GLY A 236 7.83 9.70 9.63
CA GLY A 236 8.91 8.79 9.99
C GLY A 236 9.58 8.14 8.79
N GLN A 237 8.91 8.10 7.63
CA GLN A 237 9.45 7.58 6.37
C GLN A 237 10.14 8.64 5.49
N ARG A 238 10.06 9.93 5.84
CA ARG A 238 10.61 10.99 4.99
C ARG A 238 12.13 10.88 4.87
N MET A 239 12.61 10.74 3.65
CA MET A 239 14.03 10.83 3.32
C MET A 239 14.46 12.28 3.04
N ALA A 240 15.71 12.60 3.37
CA ALA A 240 16.27 13.91 3.08
C ALA A 240 16.21 14.19 1.57
N MET A 241 15.82 15.42 1.19
CA MET A 241 15.74 15.91 -0.19
C MET A 241 14.69 15.24 -1.10
N ASP A 242 13.87 14.32 -0.57
CA ASP A 242 12.82 13.65 -1.36
C ASP A 242 11.46 14.36 -1.28
N PHE A 243 11.43 15.65 -1.65
CA PHE A 243 10.20 16.47 -1.55
C PHE A 243 9.03 15.91 -2.38
N PHE A 244 9.35 15.30 -3.51
CA PHE A 244 8.38 14.59 -4.33
C PHE A 244 7.82 13.39 -3.58
N GLY A 245 8.66 12.51 -3.05
CA GLY A 245 8.22 11.34 -2.30
C GLY A 245 7.46 11.68 -1.02
N TRP A 246 7.76 12.82 -0.37
CA TRP A 246 6.94 13.29 0.76
C TRP A 246 5.50 13.55 0.30
N SER A 247 5.34 14.30 -0.79
CA SER A 247 4.00 14.64 -1.29
C SER A 247 3.29 13.39 -1.82
N ALA A 248 4.00 12.55 -2.58
CA ALA A 248 3.47 11.30 -3.14
C ALA A 248 2.99 10.35 -2.04
N ALA A 249 3.82 10.07 -1.02
CA ALA A 249 3.43 9.23 0.11
C ALA A 249 2.18 9.75 0.82
N PHE A 250 2.07 11.06 1.07
CA PHE A 250 0.87 11.63 1.68
C PHE A 250 -0.39 11.33 0.86
N PHE A 251 -0.34 11.57 -0.46
CA PHE A 251 -1.48 11.32 -1.34
C PHE A 251 -1.79 9.83 -1.55
N GLU A 252 -0.79 8.95 -1.58
CA GLU A 252 -0.96 7.49 -1.66
C GLU A 252 -1.74 6.96 -0.44
N TRP A 253 -1.35 7.38 0.76
CA TRP A 253 -2.02 6.96 2.00
C TRP A 253 -3.39 7.63 2.18
N LEU A 254 -3.57 8.87 1.73
CA LEU A 254 -4.88 9.51 1.67
C LEU A 254 -5.82 8.79 0.71
N ALA A 255 -5.35 8.46 -0.50
CA ALA A 255 -6.09 7.69 -1.49
C ALA A 255 -6.48 6.31 -0.94
N THR A 256 -5.55 5.63 -0.28
CA THR A 256 -5.79 4.37 0.42
C THR A 256 -6.91 4.50 1.46
N TYR A 257 -6.85 5.52 2.32
CA TYR A 257 -7.87 5.77 3.33
C TYR A 257 -9.24 6.05 2.70
N LEU A 258 -9.28 6.87 1.65
CA LEU A 258 -10.51 7.21 0.91
C LEU A 258 -11.11 6.03 0.13
N LEU A 259 -10.27 5.10 -0.34
CA LEU A 259 -10.71 3.89 -1.00
C LEU A 259 -11.36 2.92 -0.01
N LEU A 260 -10.67 2.64 1.10
CA LEU A 260 -11.13 1.66 2.08
C LEU A 260 -12.27 2.22 2.93
N TRP A 261 -12.17 3.48 3.35
CA TRP A 261 -13.10 4.20 4.20
C TRP A 261 -13.61 3.34 5.39
N PRO A 262 -12.71 2.92 6.31
CA PRO A 262 -13.06 2.00 7.39
C PRO A 262 -14.06 2.66 8.37
N GLU A 263 -15.09 1.91 8.78
CA GLU A 263 -16.15 2.41 9.67
C GLU A 263 -15.65 2.82 11.05
N ASP A 264 -14.67 2.10 11.57
CA ASP A 264 -14.02 2.37 12.87
C ASP A 264 -12.76 3.25 12.75
N GLY A 265 -12.45 3.73 11.54
CA GLY A 265 -11.30 4.58 11.28
C GLY A 265 -9.95 3.85 11.25
N ILE A 266 -9.92 2.51 11.28
CA ILE A 266 -8.69 1.72 11.30
C ILE A 266 -8.47 1.03 9.95
N LEU A 267 -7.38 1.38 9.26
CA LEU A 267 -6.96 0.66 8.06
C LEU A 267 -6.33 -0.67 8.45
N ARG A 268 -7.08 -1.75 8.29
CA ARG A 268 -6.62 -3.10 8.63
C ARG A 268 -5.40 -3.49 7.80
N LYS A 269 -4.44 -4.13 8.47
CA LYS A 269 -3.19 -4.56 7.85
C LYS A 269 -3.40 -5.38 6.59
N ASP A 270 -4.29 -6.38 6.63
CA ASP A 270 -4.52 -7.24 5.46
C ASP A 270 -5.17 -6.48 4.29
N ASP A 271 -6.09 -5.54 4.55
CA ASP A 271 -6.66 -4.69 3.49
C ASP A 271 -5.59 -3.80 2.84
N VAL A 272 -4.64 -3.27 3.62
CA VAL A 272 -3.51 -2.51 3.09
C VAL A 272 -2.55 -3.42 2.30
N ARG A 273 -2.29 -4.65 2.76
CA ARG A 273 -1.49 -5.64 2.01
C ARG A 273 -2.07 -5.88 0.62
N ARG A 274 -3.39 -5.98 0.51
CA ARG A 274 -4.14 -6.17 -0.74
C ARG A 274 -4.07 -4.98 -1.70
N ILE A 275 -3.61 -3.82 -1.24
CA ILE A 275 -3.26 -2.71 -2.13
C ILE A 275 -2.03 -3.09 -2.94
N TYR A 276 -1.00 -3.66 -2.32
CA TYR A 276 0.25 -3.98 -3.00
C TYR A 276 0.09 -5.00 -4.13
N ASP A 277 -0.77 -6.02 -3.96
CA ASP A 277 -1.05 -6.98 -5.04
C ASP A 277 -2.24 -6.58 -5.94
N GLY A 278 -2.85 -5.41 -5.69
CA GLY A 278 -3.94 -4.85 -6.49
C GLY A 278 -5.32 -5.47 -6.25
N SER A 279 -5.41 -6.56 -5.49
CA SER A 279 -6.66 -7.30 -5.29
C SER A 279 -7.77 -6.48 -4.63
N ILE A 280 -7.38 -5.46 -3.85
CA ILE A 280 -8.33 -4.59 -3.17
C ILE A 280 -9.16 -3.76 -4.14
N PHE A 281 -8.60 -3.37 -5.28
CA PHE A 281 -9.26 -2.47 -6.23
C PHE A 281 -10.47 -3.13 -6.86
N GLN A 282 -10.29 -4.36 -7.34
CA GLN A 282 -11.36 -5.18 -7.88
C GLN A 282 -12.41 -5.47 -6.81
N PHE A 283 -11.97 -5.87 -5.61
CA PHE A 283 -12.86 -6.12 -4.48
C PHE A 283 -13.76 -4.92 -4.14
N LYS A 284 -13.21 -3.70 -4.09
CA LYS A 284 -13.99 -2.48 -3.82
C LYS A 284 -14.91 -2.09 -4.98
N ALA A 285 -14.51 -2.36 -6.22
CA ALA A 285 -15.37 -2.16 -7.39
C ALA A 285 -16.60 -3.09 -7.34
N ASP A 286 -16.39 -4.36 -7.03
CA ASP A 286 -17.46 -5.36 -6.90
C ASP A 286 -18.38 -5.06 -5.72
N GLU A 287 -17.80 -4.71 -4.56
CA GLU A 287 -18.56 -4.29 -3.38
C GLU A 287 -19.50 -3.10 -3.73
N TYR A 288 -18.98 -2.10 -4.44
CA TYR A 288 -19.77 -0.94 -4.83
C TYR A 288 -20.86 -1.29 -5.87
N ALA A 289 -20.54 -2.15 -6.83
CA ALA A 289 -21.50 -2.61 -7.84
C ALA A 289 -22.66 -3.37 -7.18
N GLU A 290 -22.39 -4.23 -6.21
CA GLU A 290 -23.42 -4.95 -5.45
C GLU A 290 -24.26 -3.99 -4.59
N LYS A 291 -23.63 -3.04 -3.88
CA LYS A 291 -24.36 -2.00 -3.15
C LYS A 291 -25.34 -1.25 -4.06
N LYS A 292 -24.92 -0.87 -5.27
CA LYS A 292 -25.80 -0.23 -6.26
C LYS A 292 -26.96 -1.12 -6.71
N LYS A 293 -26.72 -2.40 -6.97
CA LYS A 293 -27.78 -3.36 -7.34
C LYS A 293 -28.82 -3.50 -6.22
N HIS A 294 -28.37 -3.61 -4.97
CA HIS A 294 -29.25 -3.70 -3.80
C HIS A 294 -30.10 -2.44 -3.61
N HIS A 295 -29.50 -1.25 -3.67
CA HIS A 295 -30.23 0.02 -3.57
C HIS A 295 -31.24 0.19 -4.72
N GLY A 296 -30.86 -0.19 -5.94
CA GLY A 296 -31.76 -0.17 -7.10
C GLY A 296 -32.97 -1.11 -6.95
N ARG A 297 -32.76 -2.31 -6.40
CA ARG A 297 -33.84 -3.26 -6.09
C ARG A 297 -34.77 -2.75 -4.98
N ALA A 298 -34.22 -2.17 -3.92
CA ALA A 298 -34.99 -1.60 -2.82
C ALA A 298 -35.88 -0.44 -3.31
N ASN A 299 -35.33 0.48 -4.10
CA ASN A 299 -36.08 1.61 -4.65
C ASN A 299 -37.24 1.16 -5.56
N LYS A 300 -36.99 0.20 -6.47
CA LYS A 300 -38.05 -0.38 -7.32
C LYS A 300 -39.17 -1.03 -6.49
N THR A 301 -38.81 -1.70 -5.40
CA THR A 301 -39.79 -2.32 -4.48
C THR A 301 -40.64 -1.26 -3.79
N ILE A 302 -40.05 -0.16 -3.30
CA ILE A 302 -40.78 0.96 -2.68
C ILE A 302 -41.72 1.63 -3.69
N GLU A 303 -41.25 1.89 -4.91
CA GLU A 303 -42.08 2.47 -5.99
C GLU A 303 -43.26 1.57 -6.35
N SER A 304 -43.06 0.25 -6.42
CA SER A 304 -44.14 -0.70 -6.69
C SER A 304 -45.22 -0.69 -5.62
N ARG A 305 -44.84 -0.60 -4.33
CA ARG A 305 -45.79 -0.51 -3.20
C ARG A 305 -46.56 0.81 -3.21
N LYS A 306 -45.91 1.93 -3.56
CA LYS A 306 -46.58 3.24 -3.69
C LYS A 306 -47.58 3.30 -4.83
N LYS A 307 -47.43 2.48 -5.88
CA LYS A 307 -48.39 2.40 -7.01
C LYS A 307 -49.58 1.48 -6.73
N GLN A 308 -49.48 0.62 -5.72
CA GLN A 308 -50.53 -0.33 -5.32
C GLN A 308 -51.39 0.16 -4.14
N ALA A 309 -50.99 1.25 -3.50
CA ALA A 309 -51.74 1.97 -2.47
C ALA A 309 -52.45 3.18 -3.08
#